data_AF-A0AA42CIG8-F1
#
_entry.id   AF-A0AA42CIG8-F1
#
_cell.length_a   1.000
_cell.length_b   1.000
_cell.length_c   1.000
_cell.angle_alpha   90.00
_cell.angle_beta   90.00
_cell.angle_gamma   90.00
#
_symmetry.space_group_name_H-M   'P 1'
#
loop_
_entity.id
_entity.type
_entity.pdbx_description
1 polymer ?
#
loop_
_entity_poly.entity_id
_entity_poly.type
_entity_poly.pdbx_seq_one_letter_code
_entity_poly.pdbx_strand_id
1 'polypeptide(L)'
;MASVRRVRHKTLVDGARQIMLQIARWLPGRPIVIVADSIFSAIDLLAAVWNRVSVVTRLRFDARLFAPAEPREAGAIRRPRRNAERLPTLAQRPLEPRITLIVHDPHYR
;
A
#
# COMPACT_ATOMS: atom_id res chain seq x y z
N MET A 1 40.20 -10.95 12.38
CA MET A 1 39.44 -9.71 12.68
C MET A 1 37.99 -9.91 12.27
N ALA A 2 37.08 -10.13 13.22
CA ALA A 2 35.66 -10.29 12.93
C ALA A 2 35.03 -8.93 12.62
N SER A 3 34.52 -8.75 11.40
CA SER A 3 33.72 -7.59 11.03
C SER A 3 32.46 -7.57 11.89
N VAL A 4 32.29 -6.56 12.75
CA VAL A 4 31.02 -6.32 13.46
C VAL A 4 29.98 -5.96 12.41
N ARG A 5 29.16 -6.94 12.04
CA ARG A 5 28.07 -6.77 11.08
C ARG A 5 27.06 -5.80 11.70
N ARG A 6 27.06 -4.53 11.29
CA ARG A 6 26.01 -3.58 11.69
C ARG A 6 24.67 -4.08 11.17
N VAL A 7 23.85 -4.65 12.05
CA VAL A 7 22.49 -5.06 11.72
C VAL A 7 21.64 -3.79 11.65
N ARG A 8 21.17 -3.45 10.45
CA ARG A 8 20.22 -2.35 10.28
C ARG A 8 18.90 -2.74 10.93
N HIS A 9 18.42 -1.92 11.87
CA HIS A 9 17.10 -2.11 12.47
C HIS A 9 16.03 -2.00 11.37
N LYS A 10 15.07 -2.92 11.39
CA LYS A 10 13.94 -2.96 10.46
C LYS A 10 12.73 -2.40 11.16
N THR A 11 11.98 -1.55 10.48
CA THR A 11 10.67 -1.13 10.98
C THR A 11 9.71 -2.32 10.96
N LEU A 12 8.63 -2.23 11.73
CA LEU A 12 7.56 -3.24 11.72
C LEU A 12 6.99 -3.45 10.30
N VAL A 13 6.89 -2.36 9.53
CA VAL A 13 6.44 -2.37 8.13
C VAL A 13 7.44 -3.09 7.21
N ASP A 14 8.75 -2.93 7.44
CA ASP A 14 9.78 -3.68 6.70
C ASP A 14 9.71 -5.18 6.97
N GLY A 15 9.48 -5.57 8.23
CA GLY A 15 9.28 -6.96 8.62
C GLY A 15 8.03 -7.56 7.97
N ALA A 16 6.92 -6.82 7.98
CA ALA A 16 5.68 -7.21 7.33
C ALA A 16 5.88 -7.44 5.82
N ARG A 17 6.53 -6.50 5.13
CA ARG A 17 6.90 -6.66 3.71
C ARG A 17 7.64 -7.97 3.46
N GLN A 18 8.61 -8.31 4.32
CA GLN A 18 9.40 -9.53 4.17
C GLN A 18 8.56 -10.78 4.37
N ILE A 19 7.71 -10.82 5.40
CA ILE A 19 6.83 -11.96 5.68
C ILE A 19 5.83 -12.16 4.54
N MET A 20 5.18 -11.09 4.08
CA MET A 20 4.20 -11.15 2.98
C MET A 20 4.82 -11.71 1.69
N LEU A 21 5.99 -11.19 1.30
CA LEU A 21 6.71 -11.70 0.12
C LEU A 21 7.26 -13.11 0.33
N GLN A 22 7.61 -13.48 1.57
CA GLN A 22 8.07 -14.82 1.89
C GLN A 22 6.94 -15.85 1.73
N ILE A 23 5.75 -15.54 2.23
CA ILE A 23 4.56 -16.40 2.07
C ILE A 23 4.23 -16.58 0.59
N ALA A 24 4.23 -15.50 -0.20
CA ALA A 24 4.00 -15.57 -1.64
C ALA A 24 5.02 -16.44 -2.39
N ARG A 25 6.27 -16.50 -1.91
CA ARG A 25 7.30 -17.39 -2.48
C ARG A 25 7.10 -18.85 -2.08
N TRP A 26 6.61 -19.11 -0.86
CA TRP A 26 6.36 -20.47 -0.39
C TRP A 26 5.12 -21.11 -1.02
N LEU A 27 4.16 -20.30 -1.47
CA LEU A 27 2.89 -20.75 -2.05
C LEU A 27 2.74 -20.26 -3.51
N PRO A 28 3.62 -20.70 -4.43
CA PRO A 28 3.56 -20.24 -5.82
C PRO A 28 2.24 -20.62 -6.49
N GLY A 29 1.68 -19.72 -7.29
CA GLY A 29 0.46 -19.94 -8.07
C GLY A 29 -0.83 -19.91 -7.26
N ARG A 30 -0.79 -19.63 -5.95
CA ARG A 30 -1.99 -19.52 -5.11
C ARG A 30 -2.35 -18.06 -4.86
N PRO A 31 -3.64 -17.67 -4.97
CA PRO A 31 -4.08 -16.37 -4.52
C PRO A 31 -3.94 -16.29 -2.99
N ILE A 32 -3.33 -15.22 -2.50
CA ILE A 32 -3.10 -14.98 -1.07
C ILE A 32 -3.78 -13.67 -0.69
N VAL A 33 -4.68 -13.75 0.28
CA VAL A 33 -5.35 -12.60 0.90
C VAL A 33 -4.83 -12.44 2.32
N ILE A 34 -4.27 -11.27 2.61
CA ILE A 34 -3.73 -10.93 3.93
C ILE A 34 -4.65 -9.89 4.56
N VAL A 35 -5.23 -10.22 5.70
CA VAL A 35 -6.03 -9.28 6.48
C VAL A 35 -5.16 -8.70 7.58
N ALA A 36 -5.04 -7.38 7.63
CA ALA A 36 -4.15 -6.67 8.53
C ALA A 36 -4.84 -5.47 9.18
N ASP A 37 -4.37 -5.07 10.36
CA ASP A 37 -4.85 -3.84 11.00
C ASP A 37 -4.35 -2.57 10.26
N SER A 38 -4.75 -1.39 10.75
CA SER A 38 -4.44 -0.09 10.13
C SER A 38 -2.98 0.33 10.22
N ILE A 39 -2.16 -0.29 11.06
CA ILE A 39 -0.71 -0.02 11.15
C ILE A 39 -0.03 -0.44 9.84
N PHE A 40 -0.59 -1.43 9.14
CA PHE A 40 -0.12 -1.91 7.85
C PHE A 40 -0.71 -1.16 6.64
N SER A 41 -1.49 -0.09 6.87
CA SER A 41 -2.04 0.77 5.81
C SER A 41 -0.99 1.74 5.22
N ALA A 42 0.27 1.32 5.15
CA ALA A 42 1.37 2.10 4.60
C ALA A 42 1.42 1.93 3.07
N ILE A 43 1.32 3.03 2.33
CA ILE A 43 1.29 3.02 0.85
C ILE A 43 2.52 2.30 0.28
N ASP A 44 3.71 2.56 0.82
CA ASP A 44 4.95 1.92 0.36
C ASP A 44 4.96 0.40 0.60
N LEU A 45 4.33 -0.08 1.67
CA LEU A 45 4.16 -1.51 1.93
C LEU A 45 3.22 -2.13 0.89
N LEU A 46 2.03 -1.55 0.74
CA LEU A 46 0.99 -2.05 -0.16
C LEU A 46 1.50 -2.08 -1.60
N ALA A 47 2.12 -0.99 -2.06
CA ALA A 47 2.73 -0.89 -3.39
C ALA A 47 3.86 -1.92 -3.61
N ALA A 48 4.59 -2.30 -2.55
CA ALA A 48 5.67 -3.27 -2.70
C ALA A 48 5.21 -4.73 -2.76
N VAL A 49 3.95 -5.03 -2.39
CA VAL A 49 3.43 -6.40 -2.32
C VAL A 49 2.22 -6.64 -3.23
N TRP A 50 1.64 -5.59 -3.82
CA TRP A 50 0.42 -5.61 -4.62
C TRP A 50 0.40 -6.67 -5.75
N ASN A 51 1.54 -6.94 -6.37
CA ASN A 51 1.67 -7.89 -7.47
C ASN A 51 1.84 -9.36 -7.02
N ARG A 52 1.90 -9.61 -5.71
CA ARG A 52 2.11 -10.96 -5.14
C ARG A 52 0.98 -11.38 -4.20
N VAL A 53 0.35 -10.44 -3.50
CA VAL A 53 -0.69 -10.71 -2.51
C VAL A 53 -1.74 -9.61 -2.54
N SER A 54 -2.98 -9.94 -2.19
CA SER A 54 -4.03 -8.98 -1.90
C SER A 54 -4.01 -8.64 -0.41
N VAL A 55 -4.02 -7.36 -0.04
CA VAL A 55 -4.02 -6.92 1.36
C VAL A 55 -5.31 -6.18 1.67
N VAL A 56 -6.05 -6.69 2.65
CA VAL A 56 -7.23 -6.03 3.21
C VAL A 56 -6.82 -5.41 4.54
N THR A 57 -6.80 -4.09 4.58
CA THR A 57 -6.45 -3.33 5.78
C THR A 57 -7.40 -2.16 5.98
N ARG A 58 -7.59 -1.77 7.24
CA ARG A 58 -8.35 -0.56 7.58
C ARG A 58 -7.53 0.67 7.21
N LEU A 59 -8.06 1.54 6.36
CA LEU A 59 -7.44 2.83 6.10
C LEU A 59 -7.48 3.68 7.37
N ARG A 60 -6.39 4.39 7.67
CA ARG A 60 -6.35 5.28 8.83
C ARG A 60 -7.37 6.41 8.65
N PHE A 61 -8.11 6.72 9.72
CA PHE A 61 -9.15 7.74 9.71
C PHE A 61 -8.61 9.15 9.38
N ASP A 62 -7.34 9.40 9.75
CA ASP A 62 -6.59 10.63 9.51
C ASP A 62 -5.81 10.62 8.17
N ALA A 63 -5.99 9.61 7.33
CA ALA A 63 -5.29 9.52 6.06
C ALA A 63 -5.58 10.74 5.17
N ARG A 64 -4.53 11.27 4.54
CA ARG A 64 -4.66 12.30 3.51
C ARG A 64 -5.13 11.63 2.22
N LEU A 65 -6.39 11.84 1.88
CA LEU A 65 -6.99 11.36 0.65
C LEU A 65 -6.77 12.37 -0.48
N PHE A 66 -6.56 11.87 -1.69
CA PHE A 66 -6.42 12.66 -2.90
C PHE A 66 -7.32 12.10 -3.99
N ALA A 67 -7.84 12.98 -4.85
CA ALA A 67 -8.54 12.57 -6.06
C ALA A 67 -7.59 11.77 -6.97
N PRO A 68 -8.12 10.91 -7.87
CA PRO A 68 -7.32 10.32 -8.93
C PRO A 68 -6.57 11.43 -9.69
N ALA A 69 -5.30 11.21 -9.97
CA ALA A 69 -4.53 12.17 -10.76
C ALA A 69 -5.07 12.18 -12.21
N GLU A 70 -5.36 13.37 -12.74
CA GLU A 70 -5.72 13.50 -14.15
C GLU A 70 -4.59 12.98 -15.05
N PRO A 71 -4.93 12.35 -16.20
CA PRO A 71 -3.95 11.93 -17.18
C PRO A 71 -3.03 13.08 -17.55
N ARG A 72 -1.74 12.78 -17.62
CA ARG A 72 -0.74 13.80 -17.93
C ARG A 72 -0.77 14.12 -19.42
N GLU A 73 -0.74 15.40 -19.76
CA GLU A 73 -0.50 15.85 -21.14
C GLU A 73 0.88 15.41 -21.63
N ALA A 74 0.92 14.84 -22.84
CA ALA A 74 2.16 14.46 -23.49
C ALA A 74 3.04 15.71 -23.70
N GLY A 75 4.29 15.66 -23.23
CA GLY A 75 5.25 16.77 -23.38
C GLY A 75 5.31 17.76 -22.20
N ALA A 76 4.53 17.59 -21.14
CA ALA A 76 4.64 18.46 -19.96
C ALA A 76 6.07 18.43 -19.37
N ILE A 77 6.66 19.60 -19.11
CA ILE A 77 8.07 19.76 -18.71
C ILE A 77 8.28 19.52 -17.20
N ARG A 78 7.26 19.78 -16.36
CA ARG A 78 7.40 19.77 -14.89
C ARG A 78 7.37 18.37 -14.30
N ARG A 79 8.06 18.12 -13.17
CA ARG A 79 7.96 16.82 -12.46
C ARG A 79 6.49 16.42 -12.21
N PRO A 80 6.17 15.12 -12.30
CA PRO A 80 4.83 14.64 -11.94
C PRO A 80 4.44 15.08 -10.54
N ARG A 81 3.22 15.60 -10.38
CA ARG A 81 2.65 15.84 -9.05
C ARG A 81 2.46 14.47 -8.38
N ARG A 82 2.94 14.32 -7.14
CA ARG A 82 2.72 13.09 -6.36
C ARG A 82 1.28 12.98 -5.86
N ASN A 83 0.66 14.12 -5.58
CA ASN A 83 -0.69 14.22 -5.03
C ASN A 83 -1.51 15.15 -5.92
N ALA A 84 -2.76 14.78 -6.20
CA ALA A 84 -3.73 15.62 -6.91
C ALA A 84 -4.54 16.47 -5.91
N GLU A 85 -5.79 16.82 -6.25
CA GLU A 85 -6.69 17.55 -5.36
C GLU A 85 -6.88 16.80 -4.03
N ARG A 86 -6.77 17.52 -2.91
CA ARG A 86 -6.94 16.93 -1.58
C ARG A 86 -8.42 16.74 -1.29
N LEU A 87 -8.78 15.51 -0.92
CA LEU A 87 -10.13 15.16 -0.48
C LEU A 87 -10.27 15.31 1.05
N PRO A 88 -11.49 15.48 1.58
CA PRO A 88 -11.76 15.39 3.01
C PRO A 88 -11.23 14.09 3.60
N THR A 89 -10.71 14.12 4.83
CA THR A 89 -10.27 12.92 5.51
C THR A 89 -11.45 12.00 5.79
N LEU A 90 -11.19 10.71 6.06
CA LEU A 90 -12.25 9.83 6.56
C LEU A 90 -12.85 10.35 7.87
N ALA A 91 -12.06 11.10 8.66
CA ALA A 91 -12.56 11.79 9.85
C ALA A 91 -13.67 12.80 9.61
N GLN A 92 -13.66 13.43 8.44
CA GLN A 92 -14.62 14.45 8.05
C GLN A 92 -15.78 13.86 7.23
N ARG A 93 -15.76 12.55 6.96
CA ARG A 93 -16.76 11.84 6.19
C ARG A 93 -17.51 10.88 7.10
N PRO A 94 -18.81 11.10 7.38
CA PRO A 94 -19.63 10.08 8.01
C PRO A 94 -19.53 8.80 7.18
N LEU A 95 -19.01 7.74 7.78
CA LEU A 95 -19.01 6.43 7.14
C LEU A 95 -20.44 5.92 7.19
N GLU A 96 -21.20 6.16 6.12
CA GLU A 96 -22.21 5.19 5.71
C GLU A 96 -21.51 3.81 5.69
N PRO A 97 -22.14 2.70 6.14
CA PRO A 97 -21.54 1.36 6.13
C PRO A 97 -21.38 0.79 4.70
N ARG A 98 -20.98 1.64 3.75
CA ARG A 98 -20.55 1.29 2.42
C ARG A 98 -19.09 0.86 2.51
N ILE A 99 -18.89 -0.45 2.55
CA ILE A 99 -17.57 -1.07 2.40
C ILE A 99 -17.07 -0.70 0.99
N THR A 100 -16.29 0.37 0.88
CA THR A 100 -15.59 0.70 -0.36
C THR A 100 -14.33 -0.14 -0.38
N LEU A 101 -14.44 -1.34 -0.97
CA LEU A 101 -13.26 -2.12 -1.32
C LEU A 101 -12.54 -1.36 -2.42
N ILE A 102 -11.41 -0.73 -2.10
CA ILE A 102 -10.42 -0.41 -3.13
C ILE A 102 -9.76 -1.74 -3.47
N VAL A 103 -10.44 -2.53 -4.32
CA VAL A 103 -9.88 -3.74 -4.89
C VAL A 103 -8.83 -3.26 -5.88
N HIS A 104 -7.56 -3.30 -5.47
CA HIS A 104 -6.52 -3.40 -6.46
C HIS A 104 -6.49 -4.86 -6.90
N ASP A 105 -7.06 -5.13 -8.07
CA ASP A 105 -7.11 -6.47 -8.66
C ASP A 105 -5.75 -6.77 -9.32
N PRO A 106 -4.93 -7.69 -8.78
CA PRO A 106 -3.64 -8.03 -9.36
C PRO A 106 -3.77 -8.93 -10.61
N HIS A 107 -4.99 -9.29 -11.03
CA HIS A 107 -5.24 -10.22 -12.13
C HIS A 107 -5.58 -9.56 -13.48
N TYR A 108 -5.59 -8.23 -13.59
CA TYR A 108 -5.72 -7.58 -14.90
C TYR A 108 -4.34 -7.48 -15.57
N ARG A 109 -4.11 -8.37 -16.52
CA ARG A 109 -2.97 -8.35 -17.45
C ARG A 109 -3.00 -7.11 -18.34
#